data_AF-A0AAV3YLS5-F1
#
_entry.id   AF-A0AAV3YLS5-F1
#
_cell.length_a   1.000
_cell.length_b   1.000
_cell.length_c   1.000
_cell.angle_alpha   90.00
_cell.angle_beta   90.00
_cell.angle_gamma   90.00
#
_symmetry.space_group_name_H-M   'P 1'
#
loop_
_entity.id
_entity.type
_entity.pdbx_description
1 polymer ?
#
loop_
_entity_poly.entity_id
_entity_poly.type
_entity_poly.pdbx_seq_one_letter_code
_entity_poly.pdbx_strand_id
1 'polypeptide(L)'
;MKDTKRGFEALQQASVGLQAMRKCNLPDQYKVRCLQFMLIPKLSWPFLVYDISTSIVESIEAKINRFTRAWLGVPPGLTDVAMYYRKAKLRLPEVNSSRVQVPKS
;
A
#
# COMPACT_ATOMS: atom_id res chain seq x y z
N MET A 1 -10.16 6.80 -26.66
CA MET A 1 -11.07 5.97 -25.83
C MET A 1 -10.26 5.52 -24.63
N LYS A 2 -10.58 5.98 -23.41
CA LYS A 2 -9.88 5.56 -22.17
C LYS A 2 -10.23 4.09 -21.88
N ASP A 3 -9.24 3.24 -21.70
CA ASP A 3 -9.41 1.79 -21.49
C ASP A 3 -9.99 1.50 -20.10
N THR A 4 -11.30 1.74 -19.97
CA THR A 4 -12.04 1.68 -18.71
C THR A 4 -12.18 0.23 -18.21
N LYS A 5 -12.19 -0.74 -19.12
CA LYS A 5 -12.27 -2.18 -18.79
C LYS A 5 -11.00 -2.67 -18.08
N ARG A 6 -9.82 -2.33 -18.60
CA ARG A 6 -8.52 -2.71 -18.01
C ARG A 6 -8.28 -2.07 -16.66
N GLY A 7 -8.67 -0.80 -16.50
CA GLY A 7 -8.65 -0.13 -15.20
C GLY A 7 -9.56 -0.82 -14.16
N PHE A 8 -10.74 -1.27 -14.58
CA PHE A 8 -11.66 -2.01 -13.70
C PHE A 8 -11.12 -3.39 -13.32
N GLU A 9 -10.47 -4.10 -14.23
CA GLU A 9 -9.76 -5.36 -13.96
C GLU A 9 -8.68 -5.15 -12.89
N ALA A 10 -7.87 -4.09 -13.00
CA ALA A 10 -6.85 -3.74 -12.01
C ALA A 10 -7.46 -3.42 -10.64
N LEU A 11 -8.59 -2.71 -10.59
CA LEU A 11 -9.33 -2.43 -9.35
C LEU A 11 -9.84 -3.74 -8.70
N GLN A 12 -10.35 -4.67 -9.50
CA GLN A 12 -10.81 -5.96 -9.00
C GLN A 12 -9.64 -6.80 -8.47
N GLN A 13 -8.53 -6.87 -9.20
CA GLN A 13 -7.30 -7.54 -8.74
C GLN A 13 -6.78 -6.95 -7.43
N ALA A 14 -6.74 -5.62 -7.30
CA ALA A 14 -6.38 -4.94 -6.07
C ALA A 14 -7.31 -5.34 -4.92
N SER A 15 -8.62 -5.31 -5.15
CA SER A 15 -9.63 -5.65 -4.14
C SER A 15 -9.53 -7.10 -3.66
N VAL A 16 -9.36 -8.04 -4.58
CA VAL A 16 -9.18 -9.47 -4.26
C VAL A 16 -7.89 -9.69 -3.48
N GLY A 17 -6.78 -9.07 -3.90
CA GLY A 17 -5.50 -9.13 -3.20
C GLY A 17 -5.60 -8.61 -1.76
N LEU A 18 -6.20 -7.43 -1.57
CA LEU A 18 -6.40 -6.82 -0.25
C LEU A 18 -7.28 -7.69 0.66
N GLN A 19 -8.35 -8.28 0.12
CA GLN A 19 -9.21 -9.19 0.89
C GLN A 19 -8.49 -10.48 1.28
N ALA A 20 -7.71 -11.07 0.36
CA ALA A 20 -6.92 -12.26 0.65
C ALA A 20 -5.92 -11.97 1.78
N MET A 21 -5.20 -10.85 1.70
CA MET A 21 -4.25 -10.43 2.74
C MET A 21 -4.92 -10.16 4.09
N ARG A 22 -6.13 -9.59 4.08
CA ARG A 22 -6.91 -9.40 5.31
C ARG A 22 -7.32 -10.72 5.95
N LYS A 23 -7.60 -11.76 5.16
CA LYS A 23 -7.96 -13.10 5.64
C LYS A 23 -6.77 -13.89 6.18
N CYS A 24 -5.55 -13.56 5.79
CA CYS A 24 -4.36 -14.20 6.33
C CYS A 24 -4.16 -13.83 7.81
N ASN A 25 -3.90 -14.83 8.66
CA ASN A 25 -3.51 -14.67 10.07
C ASN A 25 -2.05 -14.20 10.22
N LEU A 26 -1.62 -13.26 9.37
CA LEU A 26 -0.32 -12.61 9.47
C LEU A 26 -0.41 -11.41 10.42
N PRO A 27 0.63 -11.12 11.22
CA PRO A 27 0.69 -9.87 11.96
C PRO A 27 0.60 -8.68 11.02
N ASP A 28 -0.10 -7.63 11.44
CA ASP A 28 -0.52 -6.55 10.54
C ASP A 28 0.66 -5.80 9.88
N GLN A 29 1.80 -5.72 10.56
CA GLN A 29 3.05 -5.20 10.01
C GLN A 29 3.54 -5.96 8.75
N TYR A 30 3.35 -7.28 8.70
CA TYR A 30 3.72 -8.09 7.56
C TYR A 30 2.72 -7.94 6.42
N LYS A 31 1.43 -7.73 6.73
CA LYS A 31 0.41 -7.42 5.72
C LYS A 31 0.75 -6.12 4.98
N VAL A 32 1.16 -5.08 5.70
CA VAL A 32 1.57 -3.81 5.10
C VAL A 32 2.83 -3.97 4.24
N ARG A 33 3.76 -4.85 4.61
CA ARG A 33 4.92 -5.17 3.77
C ARG A 33 4.53 -5.94 2.51
N CYS A 34 3.67 -6.95 2.62
CA CYS A 34 3.14 -7.66 1.46
C CYS A 34 2.41 -6.71 0.51
N LEU A 35 1.72 -5.70 1.04
CA LEU A 35 1.07 -4.68 0.22
C LEU A 35 2.11 -3.92 -0.61
N GLN A 36 3.17 -3.42 0.05
CA GLN A 36 4.22 -2.63 -0.58
C GLN A 36 5.03 -3.44 -1.60
N PHE A 37 5.38 -4.69 -1.30
CA PHE A 37 6.29 -5.49 -2.11
C PHE A 37 5.62 -6.47 -3.07
N MET A 38 4.35 -6.83 -2.86
CA MET A 38 3.61 -7.71 -3.77
C MET A 38 2.52 -6.98 -4.54
N LEU A 39 1.68 -6.19 -3.87
CA LEU A 39 0.50 -5.61 -4.51
C LEU A 39 0.86 -4.39 -5.37
N ILE A 40 1.69 -3.47 -4.84
CA ILE A 40 2.09 -2.27 -5.58
C ILE A 40 2.84 -2.62 -6.88
N PRO A 41 3.84 -3.52 -6.91
CA PRO A 41 4.50 -3.89 -8.16
C PRO A 41 3.59 -4.58 -9.18
N LYS A 42 2.58 -5.33 -8.71
CA LYS A 42 1.56 -5.92 -9.60
C LYS A 42 0.65 -4.87 -10.23
N LEU A 43 0.37 -3.78 -9.52
CA LEU A 43 -0.44 -2.66 -10.00
C LEU A 43 0.38 -1.65 -10.79
N SER A 44 1.68 -1.50 -10.53
CA SER A 44 2.54 -0.56 -11.25
C SER A 44 2.64 -0.93 -12.74
N TRP A 45 2.65 -2.22 -13.06
CA TRP A 45 2.69 -2.66 -14.45
C TRP A 45 1.47 -2.18 -15.28
N PRO A 46 0.22 -2.43 -14.89
CA PRO A 46 -0.93 -1.90 -15.62
C PRO A 46 -1.01 -0.37 -15.62
N PHE A 47 -0.52 0.32 -14.58
CA PHE A 47 -0.43 1.79 -14.59
C PHE A 47 0.58 2.35 -15.58
N LEU A 48 1.67 1.62 -15.85
CA LEU A 48 2.67 2.03 -16.83
C LEU A 48 2.24 1.72 -18.27
N VAL A 49 1.54 0.59 -18.47
CA VAL A 49 1.18 0.09 -19.80
C VAL A 49 -0.10 0.71 -20.35
N TYR A 50 -1.04 1.09 -19.48
CA TYR A 50 -2.35 1.58 -19.91
C TYR A 50 -2.62 3.00 -19.41
N ASP A 51 -3.26 3.81 -20.25
CA ASP A 51 -3.80 5.12 -19.88
C ASP A 51 -5.08 4.94 -19.04
N ILE A 52 -4.89 4.64 -17.76
CA ILE A 52 -5.95 4.43 -16.79
C ILE A 52 -6.46 5.79 -16.30
N SER A 53 -7.77 5.98 -16.31
CA SER A 53 -8.39 7.21 -15.81
C SER A 53 -8.02 7.47 -14.35
N THR A 54 -7.65 8.72 -14.03
CA THR A 54 -7.27 9.15 -12.67
C THR A 54 -8.31 8.78 -11.60
N SER A 55 -9.60 8.87 -11.91
CA SER A 55 -10.68 8.46 -11.00
C SER A 55 -10.61 6.98 -10.58
N ILE A 56 -10.15 6.09 -11.46
CA ILE A 56 -9.96 4.66 -11.13
C ILE A 56 -8.75 4.51 -10.21
N VAL A 57 -7.66 5.23 -10.49
CA VAL A 57 -6.44 5.22 -9.67
C VAL A 57 -6.76 5.70 -8.26
N GLU A 58 -7.45 6.82 -8.11
CA GLU A 58 -7.91 7.37 -6.82
C GLU A 58 -8.78 6.37 -6.05
N SER A 59 -9.66 5.64 -6.76
CA SER A 59 -10.49 4.60 -6.15
C SER A 59 -9.67 3.40 -5.63
N ILE A 60 -8.60 3.03 -6.33
CA ILE A 60 -7.66 1.98 -5.89
C ILE A 60 -6.89 2.46 -4.65
N GLU A 61 -6.34 3.67 -4.72
CA GLU A 61 -5.57 4.29 -3.64
C GLU A 61 -6.41 4.43 -2.36
N ALA A 62 -7.64 4.93 -2.46
CA ALA A 62 -8.55 5.07 -1.33
C ALA A 62 -8.82 3.73 -0.64
N LYS A 63 -9.00 2.64 -1.41
CA LYS A 63 -9.14 1.29 -0.85
C LYS A 63 -7.87 0.86 -0.12
N ILE A 64 -6.71 0.96 -0.78
CA ILE A 64 -5.42 0.57 -0.19
C ILE A 64 -5.19 1.33 1.13
N ASN A 65 -5.42 2.64 1.13
CA ASN A 65 -5.25 3.49 2.30
C ASN A 65 -6.16 3.03 3.46
N ARG A 66 -7.43 2.72 3.18
CA ARG A 66 -8.37 2.22 4.20
C ARG A 66 -7.90 0.92 4.85
N PHE A 67 -7.43 -0.06 4.08
CA PHE A 67 -6.90 -1.32 4.63
C PHE A 67 -5.60 -1.10 5.41
N THR A 68 -4.71 -0.27 4.88
CA THR A 68 -3.42 0.02 5.50
C THR A 68 -3.60 0.73 6.83
N ARG A 69 -4.52 1.72 6.92
CA ARG A 69 -4.88 2.39 8.17
C ARG A 69 -5.47 1.44 9.20
N ALA A 70 -6.34 0.52 8.76
CA ALA A 70 -6.91 -0.50 9.63
C ALA A 70 -5.83 -1.45 10.20
N TRP A 71 -4.85 -1.84 9.38
CA TRP A 71 -3.74 -2.70 9.80
C TRP A 71 -2.72 -1.97 10.70
N LEU A 72 -2.47 -0.69 10.44
CA LEU A 72 -1.55 0.12 11.24
C LEU A 72 -2.18 0.71 12.52
N GLY A 73 -3.49 0.51 12.74
CA GLY A 73 -4.21 1.12 13.86
C GLY A 73 -4.24 2.66 13.80
N VAL A 74 -4.16 3.23 12.60
CA VAL A 74 -4.08 4.68 12.40
C VAL A 74 -5.45 5.32 12.62
N PRO A 75 -5.55 6.39 13.44
CA PRO A 75 -6.81 7.09 13.64
C PRO A 75 -7.27 7.77 12.34
N PRO A 76 -8.60 7.86 12.11
CA PRO A 76 -9.16 8.39 10.87
C PRO A 76 -8.80 9.86 10.58
N GLY A 77 -8.45 10.63 11.63
CA GLY A 77 -8.02 12.03 11.52
C GLY A 77 -6.57 12.25 11.09
N LEU A 78 -5.76 11.20 10.94
CA LEU A 78 -4.41 11.35 10.39
C LEU A 78 -4.49 11.66 8.89
N THR A 79 -3.71 12.62 8.42
CA THR A 79 -3.62 12.92 6.98
C THR A 79 -2.79 11.86 6.27
N ASP A 80 -3.16 11.59 5.01
CA ASP A 80 -2.45 10.66 4.15
C ASP A 80 -0.96 11.04 4.01
N VAL A 81 -0.70 12.33 3.81
CA VAL A 81 0.65 12.92 3.74
C VAL A 81 1.48 12.58 5.00
N ALA A 82 0.87 12.64 6.19
CA ALA A 82 1.58 12.31 7.43
C ALA A 82 1.92 10.81 7.54
N MET A 83 1.18 9.94 6.85
CA MET A 83 1.41 8.49 6.82
C MET A 83 2.55 8.12 5.88
N TYR A 84 2.69 8.78 4.72
CA TYR A 84 3.80 8.56 3.79
C TYR A 84 5.04 9.42 4.08
N TYR A 85 4.98 10.31 5.07
CA TYR A 85 6.10 11.15 5.47
C TYR A 85 7.21 10.33 6.14
N ARG A 86 8.37 10.25 5.50
CA ARG A 86 9.53 9.43 5.95
C ARG A 86 10.07 9.78 7.34
N LYS A 87 9.79 10.98 7.87
CA LYS A 87 10.20 11.39 9.24
C LYS A 87 9.05 11.33 10.26
N ALA A 88 7.87 10.82 9.91
CA ALA A 88 6.79 10.62 10.86
C ALA A 88 7.17 9.57 11.92
N LYS A 89 6.63 9.70 13.13
CA LYS A 89 6.76 8.68 14.19
C LYS A 89 6.23 7.31 13.73
N LEU A 90 5.27 7.32 12.80
CA LEU A 90 4.73 6.14 12.14
C LEU A 90 5.62 5.76 10.94
N ARG A 91 6.77 5.12 11.21
CA ARG A 91 7.59 4.58 10.12
C ARG A 91 6.97 3.26 9.65
N LEU A 92 6.70 3.17 8.35
CA LEU A 92 6.53 1.85 7.71
C LEU A 92 7.78 1.03 8.02
N PRO A 93 7.66 -0.24 8.48
CA PRO A 93 8.82 -1.01 8.91
C PRO A 93 9.83 -1.18 7.77
N GLU A 94 10.88 -0.37 7.78
CA GLU A 94 11.95 -0.36 6.78
C GLU A 94 12.54 -1.78 6.69
N VAL A 95 12.64 -2.32 5.48
CA VAL A 95 13.46 -3.49 5.18
C VAL A 95 14.90 -2.99 5.20
N ASN A 96 15.67 -3.43 6.21
CA ASN A 96 17.10 -3.14 6.39
C ASN A 96 17.47 -1.65 6.58
N SER A 97 17.57 -1.25 7.84
CA SER A 97 18.86 -0.72 8.29
C SER A 97 19.26 -1.57 9.48
N SER A 98 20.24 -2.43 9.26
CA SER A 98 21.12 -2.93 10.30
C SER A 98 21.57 -1.75 11.15
N ARG A 99 20.86 -1.45 12.25
CA ARG A 99 21.50 -0.81 13.40
C ARG A 99 22.38 -1.88 14.03
N VAL A 100 23.51 -2.15 13.38
CA VAL A 100 24.73 -2.39 14.14
C VAL A 100 24.89 -1.13 14.97
N GLN A 101 24.59 -1.24 16.26
CA GLN A 101 25.04 -0.27 17.24
C GLN A 101 26.55 -0.26 17.10
N VAL A 102 27.11 0.77 16.48
CA VAL A 102 28.55 1.00 16.55
C VAL A 102 28.81 1.47 17.98
N PRO A 103 29.49 0.70 18.84
CA PRO A 103 29.88 1.20 20.14
C PRO A 103 30.84 2.36 19.93
N LYS A 104 30.56 3.49 20.58
CA LYS A 104 31.49 4.60 20.65
C LYS A 104 32.74 4.10 21.38
N SER A 105 33.88 4.12 20.70
CA SER A 105 35.20 4.08 21.32
C SER A 105 35.85 5.44 21.18
#